data_AF-A0A8X6PG74-F1
#
_entry.id   AF-A0A8X6PG74-F1
#
_cell.length_a   1.000
_cell.length_b   1.000
_cell.length_c   1.000
_cell.angle_alpha   90.00
_cell.angle_beta   90.00
_cell.angle_gamma   90.00
#
_symmetry.space_group_name_H-M   'P 1'
#
loop_
_entity.id
_entity.type
_entity.pdbx_description
1 polymer ?
#
loop_
_entity_poly.entity_id
_entity_poly.type
_entity_poly.pdbx_seq_one_letter_code
_entity_poly.pdbx_strand_id
1 'polypeptide(L)' 'MLEMEELREAIRNLKVKKQPSSDNIIPEFLRHLGPEAQNTLVLHYNIFWKEKTSIPTDWDRATVIPIHKKRKPIDDLD' A
#
# COMPACT_ATOMS: atom_id res chain seq x y z
N MET A 1 11.17 -17.08 -3.71
CA MET A 1 11.99 -15.85 -3.74
C MET A 1 11.33 -14.98 -4.77
N LEU A 2 11.01 -13.73 -4.45
CA LEU A 2 10.31 -12.82 -5.34
C LEU A 2 11.19 -12.49 -6.54
N GLU A 3 10.64 -12.66 -7.73
CA GLU A 3 11.27 -12.32 -8.99
C GLU A 3 10.79 -10.94 -9.49
N MET A 4 11.59 -10.32 -10.37
CA MET A 4 11.27 -8.99 -10.91
C MET A 4 9.93 -8.95 -11.67
N GLU A 5 9.55 -10.04 -12.34
CA GLU A 5 8.28 -10.08 -13.07
C GLU A 5 7.08 -10.12 -12.12
N GLU A 6 7.20 -10.84 -11.00
CA GLU A 6 6.16 -10.89 -9.96
C GLU A 6 5.96 -9.51 -9.33
N LEU A 7 7.05 -8.77 -9.05
CA LEU A 7 6.96 -7.40 -8.57
C LEU A 7 6.24 -6.50 -9.58
N ARG A 8 6.60 -6.59 -10.87
CA ARG A 8 5.99 -5.77 -11.92
C ARG A 8 4.51 -6.10 -12.08
N GLU A 9 4.13 -7.37 -12.01
CA GLU A 9 2.74 -7.80 -12.04
C GLU A 9 1.94 -7.24 -10.86
N ALA A 10 2.50 -7.31 -9.65
CA ALA A 10 1.89 -6.74 -8.46
C ALA A 10 1.68 -5.22 -8.59
N ILE A 11 2.68 -4.48 -9.10
CA ILE A 11 2.58 -3.03 -9.34
C ILE A 11 1.51 -2.72 -10.41
N ARG A 12 1.42 -3.52 -11.48
CA ARG A 12 0.37 -3.37 -12.50
C ARG A 12 -1.03 -3.53 -11.89
N ASN A 13 -1.21 -4.52 -11.04
CA ASN A 13 -2.49 -4.87 -10.41
C ASN A 13 -2.84 -4.00 -9.17
N LEU A 14 -1.95 -3.08 -8.78
CA LEU A 14 -2.14 -2.21 -7.63
C LEU A 14 -3.37 -1.28 -7.79
N LYS A 15 -4.21 -1.21 -6.75
CA LYS A 15 -5.37 -0.31 -6.71
C LYS A 15 -4.92 1.13 -6.48
N VAL A 16 -5.19 1.99 -7.46
CA VAL A 16 -4.89 3.43 -7.42
C VAL A 16 -6.05 4.25 -6.84
N LYS A 17 -5.82 5.55 -6.62
CA LYS A 17 -6.77 6.52 -6.05
C LYS A 17 -7.26 6.11 -4.66
N LYS A 18 -6.38 5.48 -3.89
CA LYS A 18 -6.60 5.15 -2.48
C LYS A 18 -5.93 6.22 -1.62
N GLN A 19 -6.45 6.38 -0.41
CA GLN A 19 -5.77 7.22 0.57
C GLN A 19 -4.39 6.61 0.87
N PRO A 20 -3.35 7.45 1.00
CA PRO A 20 -2.06 6.95 1.46
C PRO A 20 -2.19 6.37 2.86
N SER A 21 -1.27 5.48 3.21
CA SER A 21 -1.15 5.01 4.60
C SER A 21 -0.55 6.10 5.49
N SER A 22 -0.30 5.79 6.76
CA SER A 22 0.39 6.67 7.72
C SER A 22 1.79 7.09 7.26
N ASP A 23 2.38 6.36 6.30
CA ASP A 23 3.65 6.66 5.64
C ASP A 23 3.56 7.73 4.54
N ASN A 24 2.35 8.20 4.19
CA ASN A 24 2.07 9.15 3.13
C ASN A 24 2.46 8.70 1.71
N ILE A 25 2.72 7.39 1.51
CA ILE A 25 3.05 6.84 0.20
C ILE A 25 1.75 6.50 -0.53
N ILE A 26 1.51 7.17 -1.66
CA ILE A 26 0.38 6.85 -2.52
C ILE A 26 0.72 5.67 -3.47
N PRO A 27 -0.25 4.78 -3.77
CA PRO A 27 -0.04 3.66 -4.69
C PRO A 27 0.56 4.05 -6.05
N GLU A 28 0.24 5.24 -6.54
CA GLU A 28 0.72 5.77 -7.81
C GLU A 28 2.24 5.94 -7.84
N PHE A 29 2.90 6.20 -6.70
CA PHE A 29 4.37 6.28 -6.66
C PHE A 29 5.00 4.96 -7.06
N LEU A 30 4.41 3.84 -6.64
CA LEU A 30 4.90 2.50 -6.97
C LEU A 30 4.81 2.21 -8.48
N ARG A 31 3.82 2.78 -9.19
CA ARG A 31 3.69 2.66 -10.64
C ARG A 31 4.73 3.45 -11.43
N HIS A 32 5.29 4.49 -10.83
CA HIS A 32 6.27 5.37 -11.46
C HIS A 32 7.71 5.09 -11.02
N LEU A 33 7.95 3.98 -10.31
CA LEU A 33 9.29 3.59 -9.88
C LEU A 33 10.19 3.28 -11.07
N GLY A 34 11.38 3.86 -11.04
CA GLY A 34 12.47 3.51 -11.96
C GLY A 34 13.06 2.12 -11.67
N PRO A 35 13.89 1.59 -12.58
CA PRO A 35 14.46 0.25 -12.47
C PRO A 35 15.27 0.03 -11.18
N GLU A 36 16.03 1.03 -10.74
CA GLU A 36 16.84 0.92 -9.52
C GLU A 36 15.96 0.73 -8.28
N ALA A 37 14.89 1.51 -8.14
CA ALA A 37 13.96 1.38 -7.02
C ALA A 37 13.24 0.02 -7.04
N GLN A 38 12.88 -0.49 -8.22
CA GLN A 38 12.28 -1.84 -8.34
C GLN A 38 13.27 -2.93 -7.88
N ASN A 39 14.55 -2.82 -8.25
CA ASN A 39 15.58 -3.75 -7.79
C ASN A 39 15.76 -3.70 -6.27
N THR A 40 15.75 -2.49 -5.69
CA THR A 40 15.82 -2.30 -4.24
C THR A 40 14.63 -2.95 -3.53
N LEU A 41 13.41 -2.85 -4.09
CA LEU A 41 12.23 -3.50 -3.54
C LEU A 41 12.35 -5.02 -3.57
N VAL A 42 12.74 -5.61 -4.71
CA VAL A 42 12.93 -7.06 -4.80
C VAL A 42 13.95 -7.57 -3.78
N LEU A 43 15.07 -6.86 -3.63
CA LEU A 43 16.08 -7.20 -2.62
C LEU A 43 15.48 -7.14 -1.21
N HIS A 44 14.83 -6.04 -0.85
CA HIS A 44 14.25 -5.86 0.48
C HIS A 44 13.22 -6.93 0.80
N TYR A 45 12.25 -7.15 -0.08
CA TYR A 45 11.21 -8.14 0.18
C TYR A 45 11.79 -9.55 0.34
N ASN A 46 12.79 -9.92 -0.46
CA ASN A 46 13.47 -11.20 -0.30
C ASN A 46 14.24 -11.33 1.02
N ILE A 47 14.83 -10.25 1.52
CA ILE A 47 15.43 -10.21 2.86
C ILE A 47 14.34 -10.44 3.92
N PHE A 48 13.26 -9.65 3.89
CA PHE A 48 12.13 -9.76 4.83
C PHE A 48 11.54 -11.18 4.89
N TRP A 49 11.31 -11.81 3.73
CA TRP A 49 10.78 -13.18 3.67
C TRP A 49 11.77 -14.23 4.18
N LYS A 50 13.06 -14.06 3.90
CA LYS A 50 14.10 -15.02 4.32
C LYS A 50 14.38 -14.94 5.81
N GLU A 51 14.43 -13.73 6.37
CA GLU A 51 14.77 -13.49 7.77
C GLU A 51 13.59 -13.72 8.72
N LYS A 52 12.39 -14.04 8.21
CA LYS A 52 11.15 -14.15 8.99
C LYS A 52 10.96 -12.95 9.93
N THR A 53 11.27 -11.76 9.43
CA THR A 53 11.18 -10.52 10.21
C THR A 53 9.73 -10.30 10.63
N SER A 54 9.51 -9.85 11.87
CA SER A 54 8.17 -9.48 12.32
C SER A 54 7.68 -8.26 11.56
N ILE A 55 6.49 -8.37 10.95
CA ILE A 55 5.83 -7.23 10.32
C ILE A 55 5.41 -6.25 11.43
N PRO A 56 5.67 -4.94 11.27
CA PRO A 56 5.24 -3.95 12.24
C PRO A 56 3.72 -4.01 12.43
N THR A 57 3.27 -4.07 13.68
CA THR A 57 1.83 -4.07 14.01
C THR A 57 1.11 -2.82 13.53
N ASP A 58 1.84 -1.72 13.32
CA ASP A 58 1.28 -0.49 12.78
C ASP A 58 0.84 -0.60 11.32
N TRP A 59 1.30 -1.60 10.56
CA TRP A 59 0.84 -1.85 9.19
C TRP A 59 -0.59 -2.40 9.15
N ASP A 60 -1.09 -2.94 10.27
CA ASP A 60 -2.48 -3.40 10.42
C ASP A 60 -3.45 -2.27 10.86
N ARG A 61 -2.91 -1.10 11.23
CA ARG A 61 -3.71 0.04 11.71
C ARG A 61 -4.14 0.93 10.55
N ALA A 62 -5.45 1.06 10.34
CA ALA A 62 -6.04 1.98 9.37
C ALA A 62 -6.75 3.16 10.05
N THR A 63 -6.53 4.38 9.56
CA THR A 63 -7.29 5.56 9.99
C THR A 63 -8.68 5.54 9.32
N VAL A 64 -9.72 5.29 10.10
CA VAL A 64 -11.10 5.34 9.61
C VAL A 64 -11.61 6.78 9.67
N ILE A 65 -11.75 7.42 8.52
CA ILE A 65 -12.35 8.76 8.40
C ILE A 65 -13.80 8.59 7.94
N PRO A 66 -14.82 8.91 8.77
CA PRO A 66 -16.21 8.86 8.34
C PRO A 66 -16.47 9.98 7.33
N ILE A 67 -16.95 9.62 6.13
CA ILE A 67 -17.31 10.57 5.08
C ILE A 67 -18.83 10.52 4.87
N HIS A 68 -19.51 11.63 5.14
CA HIS A 68 -20.95 11.75 4.91
C HIS A 68 -21.26 11.76 3.41
N LYS A 69 -22.12 10.84 2.97
CA LYS A 69 -22.54 10.78 1.55
C LYS A 69 -23.59 11.87 1.29
N LYS A 70 -23.41 12.64 0.21
CA LYS A 70 -24.24 13.81 -0.18
C LYS A 70 -25.77 13.60 -0.29
N ARG A 71 -26.27 12.37 -0.20
CA ARG A 71 -27.71 12.02 -0.34
C ARG A 71 -28.32 11.36 0.90
N LYS A 72 -27.60 11.30 2.02
CA LYS A 72 -28.18 10.80 3.27
C LYS A 72 -28.85 11.97 4.01
N PRO A 73 -30.16 11.91 4.33
CA PRO A 73 -30.81 12.91 5.16
C PRO A 73 -30.10 13.00 6.52
N ILE A 74 -30.11 14.19 7.13
CA ILE A 74 -29.35 14.56 8.34
C ILE A 74 -29.95 13.95 9.64
N ASP A 75 -30.80 12.93 9.54
CA ASP A 75 -31.63 12.48 10.67
C ASP A 75 -31.03 11.33 11.51
N ASP A 76 -29.71 11.14 11.47
CA ASP A 76 -29.01 10.14 12.30
C ASP A 76 -27.74 10.75 12.92
N LEU A 77 -27.89 11.83 13.70
CA LEU A 77 -26.85 12.32 14.63
C LEU A 77 -27.45 12.39 16.04
N ASP A 78 -27.68 11.23 16.63
CA ASP A 78 -27.83 11.01 18.07
C ASP A 78 -26.67 10.12 18.57
#